data_AF-A0A9D8ITW4-F1
#
_entry.id   AF-A0A9D8ITW4-F1
#
_cell.length_a   1.000
_cell.length_b   1.000
_cell.length_c   1.000
_cell.angle_alpha   90.00
_cell.angle_beta   90.00
_cell.angle_gamma   90.00
#
_symmetry.space_group_name_H-M   'P 1'
#
loop_
_entity.id
_entity.type
_entity.pdbx_description
1 polymer ?
#
loop_
_entity_poly.entity_id
_entity_poly.type
_entity_poly.pdbx_seq_one_letter_code
_entity_poly.pdbx_strand_id
1 'polypeptide(L)'
;MTWLDEIRIELGRAHEAQRVGNESRVRVCARRAAGIAVAELSKHRSEYQHSGSIMEQLASFGSNTRAPRSARQAASRLAARLNEKFVSPSKNPVDDALIIITFVQQSLKQS
;
A
#
# COMPACT_ATOMS: atom_id res chain seq x y z
N MET A 1 17.10 10.78 -1.12
CA MET A 1 16.12 9.99 -1.90
C MET A 1 14.75 10.36 -1.38
N THR A 2 13.78 10.66 -2.26
CA THR A 2 12.42 11.05 -1.82
C THR A 2 11.55 9.81 -1.59
N TRP A 3 10.46 9.94 -0.83
CA TRP A 3 9.48 8.85 -0.66
C TRP A 3 8.85 8.41 -1.99
N LEU A 4 8.76 9.31 -2.97
CA LEU A 4 8.31 9.01 -4.33
C LEU A 4 9.33 8.16 -5.10
N ASP A 5 10.63 8.39 -4.89
CA ASP A 5 11.67 7.55 -5.48
C ASP A 5 11.62 6.13 -4.92
N GLU A 6 11.41 5.98 -3.60
CA GLU A 6 11.28 4.67 -2.95
C GLU A 6 10.04 3.91 -3.46
N ILE A 7 8.91 4.59 -3.61
CA ILE A 7 7.70 4.03 -4.25
C ILE A 7 8.00 3.57 -5.67
N ARG A 8 8.66 4.40 -6.48
CA ARG A 8 8.99 4.07 -7.88
C ARG A 8 9.89 2.84 -7.96
N ILE A 9 10.87 2.72 -7.05
CA ILE A 9 11.75 1.54 -6.95
C ILE A 9 10.93 0.29 -6.64
N GLU A 10 10.04 0.34 -5.64
CA GLU A 10 9.22 -0.81 -5.26
C GLU A 10 8.20 -1.19 -6.35
N LEU A 11 7.56 -0.23 -7.01
CA LEU A 11 6.68 -0.49 -8.15
C LEU A 11 7.45 -1.10 -9.33
N GLY A 12 8.66 -0.62 -9.62
CA GLY A 12 9.53 -1.22 -10.64
C GLY A 12 9.87 -2.68 -10.32
N ARG A 13 10.20 -2.98 -9.06
CA ARG A 13 10.43 -4.35 -8.58
C ARG A 13 9.18 -5.22 -8.67
N ALA A 14 8.00 -4.66 -8.42
CA ALA A 14 6.72 -5.37 -8.54
C ALA A 14 6.43 -5.73 -10.00
N HIS A 15 6.60 -4.79 -10.94
CA HIS A 15 6.41 -5.05 -12.37
C HIS A 15 7.38 -6.10 -12.91
N GLU A 16 8.66 -6.03 -12.51
CA GLU A 16 9.64 -7.04 -12.90
C GLU A 16 9.26 -8.42 -12.33
N ALA A 17 8.83 -8.48 -11.07
CA ALA A 17 8.33 -9.72 -10.47
C ALA A 17 7.11 -10.27 -11.21
N GLN A 18 6.21 -9.41 -11.69
CA GLN A 18 5.04 -9.81 -12.46
C GLN A 18 5.44 -10.43 -13.81
N ARG A 19 6.43 -9.83 -14.49
CA ARG A 19 6.96 -10.32 -15.76
C ARG A 19 7.53 -11.74 -15.66
N VAL A 20 8.12 -12.09 -14.52
CA VAL A 20 8.70 -13.41 -14.26
C VAL A 20 7.76 -14.35 -13.48
N GLY A 21 6.50 -13.97 -13.27
CA GLY A 21 5.49 -14.79 -12.58
C GLY A 21 5.70 -14.95 -11.07
N ASN A 22 6.48 -14.09 -10.42
CA ASN A 22 6.75 -14.17 -8.98
C ASN A 22 5.70 -13.40 -8.16
N GLU A 23 4.52 -13.99 -8.00
CA GLU A 23 3.38 -13.36 -7.32
C GLU A 23 3.67 -12.93 -5.88
N SER A 24 4.44 -13.73 -5.13
CA SER A 24 4.82 -13.40 -3.75
C SER A 24 5.61 -12.11 -3.70
N ARG A 25 6.57 -11.94 -4.62
CA ARG A 25 7.37 -10.72 -4.71
C ARG A 25 6.56 -9.53 -5.21
N VAL A 26 5.62 -9.73 -6.15
CA VAL A 26 4.65 -8.70 -6.56
C VAL A 26 3.92 -8.15 -5.34
N ARG A 27 3.37 -9.04 -4.49
CA ARG A 27 2.66 -8.65 -3.26
C ARG A 27 3.54 -7.90 -2.28
N VAL A 28 4.76 -8.37 -2.04
CA VAL A 28 5.69 -7.72 -1.10
C VAL A 28 6.05 -6.31 -1.56
N CYS A 29 6.42 -6.15 -2.83
CA CYS A 29 6.78 -4.86 -3.40
C CYS A 29 5.59 -3.89 -3.42
N ALA A 30 4.39 -4.35 -3.79
CA ALA A 30 3.17 -3.56 -3.73
C ALA A 30 2.85 -3.06 -2.31
N ARG A 31 2.94 -3.95 -1.30
CA ARG A 31 2.76 -3.57 0.12
C ARG A 31 3.78 -2.53 0.57
N ARG A 32 5.04 -2.67 0.17
CA ARG A 32 6.09 -1.70 0.51
C ARG A 32 5.79 -0.34 -0.11
N ALA A 33 5.45 -0.29 -1.40
CA ALA A 33 5.07 0.95 -2.07
C ALA A 33 3.88 1.65 -1.36
N ALA A 34 2.82 0.90 -1.05
CA ALA A 34 1.67 1.44 -0.32
C ALA A 34 2.03 1.87 1.11
N GLY A 35 2.87 1.09 1.81
CA GLY A 35 3.35 1.39 3.16
C GLY A 35 4.18 2.67 3.21
N ILE A 36 5.08 2.89 2.25
CA ILE A 36 5.85 4.13 2.13
C ILE A 36 4.91 5.33 1.97
N ALA A 37 3.91 5.22 1.08
CA ALA A 37 2.94 6.30 0.88
C ALA A 37 2.15 6.63 2.16
N VAL A 38 1.60 5.63 2.83
CA VAL A 38 0.82 5.84 4.07
C VAL A 38 1.72 6.36 5.20
N ALA A 39 2.99 5.94 5.25
CA ALA A 39 3.93 6.42 6.26
C ALA A 39 4.24 7.90 6.03
N GLU A 40 4.38 8.32 4.78
CA GLU A 40 4.53 9.74 4.47
C GLU A 40 3.27 10.53 4.87
N LEU A 41 2.07 10.05 4.51
CA LEU A 41 0.81 10.70 4.91
C LEU A 41 0.73 10.91 6.43
N SER A 42 1.12 9.91 7.22
CA SER A 42 1.09 9.97 8.70
C SER A 42 2.03 11.01 9.32
N LYS A 43 3.10 11.41 8.60
CA LYS A 43 4.00 12.48 9.06
C LYS A 43 3.34 13.86 8.98
N HIS A 44 2.49 14.06 7.96
CA HIS A 44 1.84 15.35 7.70
C HIS A 44 0.44 15.44 8.32
N ARG A 45 -0.19 14.31 8.61
CA ARG A 45 -1.58 14.25 9.08
C ARG A 45 -1.71 13.32 10.27
N SER A 46 -1.90 13.91 11.46
CA SER A 46 -1.97 13.19 12.73
C SER A 46 -3.09 12.16 12.77
N GLU A 47 -4.16 12.37 12.01
CA GLU A 47 -5.28 11.45 11.94
C GLU A 47 -4.99 10.12 11.22
N TYR A 48 -3.83 9.99 10.57
CA TYR A 48 -3.33 8.76 9.96
C TYR A 48 -2.11 8.19 10.69
N GLN A 49 -1.78 8.71 11.87
CA GLN A 49 -0.65 8.20 12.65
C GLN A 49 -0.83 6.73 13.00
N HIS A 50 0.26 5.98 12.84
CA HIS A 50 0.35 4.59 13.22
C HIS A 50 1.80 4.26 13.61
N SER A 51 1.95 3.36 14.57
CA SER A 51 3.22 2.78 14.99
C SER A 51 3.20 1.29 14.70
N GLY A 52 4.18 0.80 13.94
CA GLY A 52 4.30 -0.63 13.66
C GLY A 52 4.97 -0.93 12.33
N SER A 53 4.93 -2.21 11.96
CA SER A 53 5.33 -2.72 10.66
C SER A 53 4.41 -2.21 9.54
N ILE A 54 4.89 -2.30 8.29
CA ILE A 54 4.10 -1.96 7.09
C ILE A 54 2.75 -2.68 7.06
N MET A 55 2.69 -3.93 7.53
CA MET A 55 1.45 -4.71 7.54
C MET A 55 0.44 -4.15 8.55
N GLU A 56 0.90 -3.80 9.75
CA GLU A 56 0.07 -3.17 10.77
C GLU A 56 -0.40 -1.79 10.32
N GLN A 57 0.46 -1.05 9.64
CA GLN A 57 0.15 0.25 9.07
C GLN A 57 -0.95 0.17 8.01
N LEU A 58 -0.84 -0.78 7.07
CA LEU A 58 -1.87 -1.01 6.06
C LEU A 58 -3.18 -1.51 6.66
N ALA A 59 -3.12 -2.37 7.69
CA ALA A 59 -4.31 -2.83 8.40
C ALA A 59 -5.04 -1.69 9.14
N SER A 60 -4.27 -0.86 9.85
CA SER A 60 -4.77 0.34 10.53
C SER A 60 -5.42 1.32 9.54
N PHE A 61 -4.71 1.63 8.45
CA PHE A 61 -5.21 2.50 7.39
C PHE A 61 -6.49 1.94 6.73
N GLY A 62 -6.56 0.63 6.50
CA GLY A 62 -7.75 -0.04 5.97
C GLY A 62 -8.99 0.09 6.84
N SER A 63 -8.82 0.35 8.14
CA SER A 63 -9.91 0.51 9.11
C SER A 63 -10.24 1.99 9.41
N ASN A 64 -9.39 2.93 8.99
CA ASN A 64 -9.52 4.35 9.33
C ASN A 64 -10.59 5.05 8.47
N THR A 65 -11.74 5.38 9.05
CA THR A 65 -12.90 5.97 8.36
C THR A 65 -12.66 7.32 7.70
N ARG A 66 -11.56 8.01 8.02
CA ARG A 66 -11.18 9.27 7.36
C ARG A 66 -10.63 9.06 5.96
N ALA A 67 -10.08 7.88 5.66
CA ALA A 67 -9.67 7.53 4.32
C ALA A 67 -10.88 7.16 3.43
N PRO A 68 -10.86 7.50 2.13
CA PRO A 68 -11.88 7.08 1.18
C PRO A 68 -12.05 5.57 1.14
N ARG A 69 -13.29 5.11 0.92
CA ARG A 69 -13.64 3.68 0.90
C ARG A 69 -12.74 2.86 -0.02
N SER A 70 -12.41 3.37 -1.21
CA SER A 70 -11.54 2.68 -2.17
C SER A 70 -10.14 2.42 -1.61
N ALA A 71 -9.50 3.45 -1.05
CA ALA A 71 -8.17 3.34 -0.45
C ALA A 71 -8.17 2.41 0.77
N ARG A 72 -9.22 2.49 1.60
CA ARG A 72 -9.40 1.57 2.74
C ARG A 72 -9.48 0.11 2.30
N GLN A 73 -10.35 -0.19 1.34
CA GLN A 73 -10.54 -1.55 0.86
C GLN A 73 -9.27 -2.11 0.19
N ALA A 74 -8.55 -1.29 -0.58
CA ALA A 74 -7.26 -1.68 -1.15
C ALA A 74 -6.23 -2.00 -0.06
N ALA A 75 -6.13 -1.17 0.97
CA ALA A 75 -5.21 -1.41 2.09
C ALA A 75 -5.58 -2.67 2.88
N SER A 76 -6.88 -2.91 3.14
CA SER A 76 -7.35 -4.15 3.77
C SER A 76 -6.99 -5.39 2.95
N ARG A 77 -7.15 -5.35 1.61
CA ARG A 77 -6.77 -6.48 0.74
C ARG A 77 -5.26 -6.73 0.75
N LEU A 78 -4.45 -5.68 0.72
CA LEU A 78 -2.99 -5.79 0.81
C LEU A 78 -2.55 -6.31 2.17
N ALA A 79 -3.15 -5.86 3.27
CA ALA A 79 -2.80 -6.27 4.63
C ALA A 79 -3.28 -7.69 4.98
N ALA A 80 -4.25 -8.23 4.24
CA ALA A 80 -4.82 -9.53 4.54
C ALA A 80 -3.80 -10.68 4.37
N ARG A 81 -3.90 -11.66 5.27
CA ARG A 81 -3.20 -12.94 5.15
C ARG A 81 -3.74 -13.72 3.96
N LEU A 82 -2.91 -14.63 3.43
CA LEU A 82 -3.39 -15.61 2.47
C LEU A 82 -4.45 -16.49 3.14
N ASN A 83 -5.46 -16.93 2.37
CA ASN A 83 -6.41 -17.92 2.87
C ASN A 83 -5.76 -19.33 2.89
N GLU A 84 -6.52 -20.33 3.36
CA GLU A 84 -6.09 -21.74 3.46
C GLU A 84 -5.67 -22.34 2.10
N LYS A 85 -6.09 -21.73 0.99
CA LYS A 85 -5.71 -22.13 -0.38
C LYS A 85 -4.51 -21.34 -0.92
N PHE A 86 -3.79 -20.62 -0.06
CA PHE A 86 -2.68 -19.73 -0.41
C PHE A 86 -3.05 -18.59 -1.37
N VAL A 87 -4.35 -18.27 -1.49
CA VAL A 87 -4.83 -17.20 -2.36
C VAL A 87 -4.87 -15.88 -1.60
N SER A 88 -4.36 -14.82 -2.23
CA SER A 88 -4.43 -13.46 -1.69
C SER A 88 -5.80 -12.84 -1.97
N PRO A 89 -6.39 -12.10 -1.01
CA PRO A 89 -7.59 -11.31 -1.27
C PRO A 89 -7.39 -10.19 -2.31
N SER A 90 -6.15 -9.73 -2.48
CA SER A 90 -5.77 -8.80 -3.53
C SER A 90 -5.54 -9.54 -4.85
N LYS A 91 -6.45 -9.35 -5.82
CA LYS A 91 -6.30 -9.92 -7.18
C LYS A 91 -5.22 -9.22 -8.00
N ASN A 92 -5.04 -7.90 -7.81
CA ASN A 92 -3.95 -7.15 -8.41
C ASN A 92 -3.30 -6.25 -7.34
N PRO A 93 -2.22 -6.72 -6.69
CA PRO A 93 -1.55 -5.97 -5.62
C PRO A 93 -1.01 -4.62 -6.08
N VAL A 94 -0.56 -4.51 -7.33
CA VAL A 94 -0.04 -3.26 -7.88
C VAL A 94 -1.16 -2.23 -8.00
N ASP A 95 -2.31 -2.61 -8.54
CA ASP A 95 -3.47 -1.71 -8.63
C ASP A 95 -3.94 -1.27 -7.25
N ASP A 96 -4.01 -2.19 -6.29
CA ASP A 96 -4.37 -1.86 -4.90
C ASP A 96 -3.38 -0.85 -4.28
N ALA A 97 -2.08 -1.01 -4.54
CA ALA A 97 -1.08 -0.05 -4.08
C ALA A 97 -1.24 1.32 -4.75
N LEU A 98 -1.50 1.34 -6.06
CA LEU A 98 -1.71 2.59 -6.81
C LEU A 98 -2.92 3.38 -6.31
N ILE A 99 -4.04 2.72 -5.98
CA ILE A 99 -5.22 3.38 -5.38
C ILE A 99 -4.82 4.16 -4.11
N ILE A 100 -4.02 3.55 -3.23
CA ILE A 100 -3.57 4.17 -1.98
C ILE A 100 -2.59 5.31 -2.26
N ILE A 101 -1.62 5.09 -3.14
CA ILE A 101 -0.60 6.09 -3.51
C ILE A 101 -1.25 7.34 -4.12
N THR A 102 -2.19 7.16 -5.04
CA THR A 102 -2.92 8.27 -5.66
C THR A 102 -3.68 9.09 -4.62
N PHE A 103 -4.37 8.43 -3.69
CA PHE A 103 -5.05 9.12 -2.59
C PHE A 103 -4.07 9.93 -1.72
N VAL A 104 -2.93 9.35 -1.34
CA VAL A 104 -1.91 10.04 -0.55
C VAL A 104 -1.38 11.27 -1.29
N GLN A 105 -1.01 11.11 -2.56
CA GLN A 105 -0.49 12.21 -3.37
C GLN A 105 -1.51 13.35 -3.50
N GLN A 106 -2.79 13.03 -3.70
CA GLN A 106 -3.85 14.04 -3.76
C GLN A 106 -4.02 14.74 -2.41
N SER A 107 -3.98 13.99 -1.30
CA SER A 107 -4.15 14.52 0.06
C SER A 107 -3.01 15.44 0.49
N LEU A 108 -1.77 15.19 0.02
CA LEU A 108 -0.60 16.00 0.33
C LEU A 108 -0.43 17.20 -0.60
N LYS A 109 -0.94 17.16 -1.84
CA LYS A 109 -0.96 18.33 -2.75
C LYS A 109 -1.95 19.42 -2.33
N GLN A 110 -2.92 19.09 -1.49
CA GLN A 110 -3.94 20.02 -0.97
C GLN A 110 -3.55 20.63 0.38
N SER A 111 -2.32 20.42 0.84
CA SER A 111 -1.78 20.95 2.10
C SER A 111 -0.80 22.09 1.87
#